data_AF-A0A257QVW1-F1
#
_entry.id   AF-A0A257QVW1-F1
#
_cell.length_a   1.000
_cell.length_b   1.000
_cell.length_c   1.000
_cell.angle_alpha   90.00
_cell.angle_beta   90.00
_cell.angle_gamma   90.00
#
_symmetry.space_group_name_H-M   'P 1'
#
loop_
_entity.id
_entity.type
_entity.pdbx_description
1 polymer ?
#
loop_
_entity_poly.entity_id
_entity_poly.type
_entity_poly.pdbx_seq_one_letter_code
_entity_poly.pdbx_strand_id
1 'polypeptide(L)'
;MQSSLSIALGLARVTRGKTTSLAFAVRNKGDPHGRVSLSFPFNAPGYLIEPVLVDHGTAFDVIRCPIADYFRGEAAIDLCSAAWCNLDYALAELTHEKLVRTKTIVRGDDRCDFRLN
;
A
#
# COMPACT_ATOMS: atom_id res chain seq x y z
N MET A 1 18.50 -21.88 -23.25
CA MET A 1 17.18 -22.56 -23.24
C MET A 1 17.01 -23.17 -21.86
N GLN A 2 15.88 -22.89 -21.20
CA GLN A 2 15.49 -23.31 -19.83
C GLN A 2 16.27 -22.56 -18.72
N SER A 3 15.69 -21.99 -17.67
CA SER A 3 14.35 -22.17 -17.08
C SER A 3 13.95 -20.91 -16.30
N SER A 4 12.94 -20.21 -16.80
CA SER A 4 12.39 -18.96 -16.25
C SER A 4 11.39 -19.22 -15.11
N LEU A 5 11.81 -19.98 -14.08
CA LEU A 5 10.87 -20.54 -13.09
C LEU A 5 11.31 -20.27 -11.64
N SER A 6 11.32 -19.00 -11.21
CA SER A 6 11.40 -18.66 -9.77
C SER A 6 10.66 -17.37 -9.37
N ILE A 7 9.96 -16.70 -10.30
CA ILE A 7 9.30 -15.40 -10.04
C ILE A 7 7.86 -15.56 -9.49
N ALA A 8 7.31 -16.78 -9.37
CA ALA A 8 5.87 -16.96 -9.16
C ALA A 8 5.41 -17.37 -7.73
N LEU A 9 6.28 -17.49 -6.72
CA LEU A 9 5.86 -18.03 -5.41
C LEU A 9 5.58 -17.00 -4.29
N GLY A 10 5.90 -15.71 -4.46
CA GLY A 10 5.68 -14.71 -3.41
C GLY A 10 4.24 -14.17 -3.31
N LEU A 11 3.51 -14.07 -4.43
CA LEU A 11 2.17 -13.47 -4.47
C LEU A 11 1.02 -14.47 -4.20
N ALA A 12 1.30 -15.77 -4.19
CA ALA A 12 0.27 -16.80 -4.04
C ALA A 12 -0.22 -17.01 -2.60
N ARG A 13 0.40 -16.36 -1.60
CA ARG A 13 -0.05 -16.46 -0.19
C ARG A 13 -1.20 -15.53 0.19
N VAL A 14 -1.54 -14.54 -0.64
CA VAL A 14 -2.63 -13.58 -0.34
C VAL A 14 -3.98 -14.01 -0.93
N THR A 15 -4.02 -15.04 -1.78
CA THR A 15 -5.22 -15.33 -2.60
C THR A 15 -5.75 -16.76 -2.54
N ARG A 16 -5.23 -17.62 -1.66
CA ARG A 16 -5.81 -18.96 -1.48
C ARG A 16 -6.96 -18.96 -0.49
N GLY A 17 -8.17 -18.82 -1.04
CA GLY A 17 -9.37 -19.37 -0.42
C GLY A 17 -10.16 -18.42 0.45
N LYS A 18 -10.83 -17.46 -0.20
CA LYS A 18 -12.16 -16.91 0.10
C LYS A 18 -12.35 -15.77 -0.88
N THR A 19 -13.51 -15.68 -1.52
CA THR A 19 -13.86 -14.55 -2.40
C THR A 19 -13.90 -13.28 -1.55
N THR A 20 -12.76 -12.60 -1.41
CA THR A 20 -12.66 -11.40 -0.58
C THR A 20 -13.16 -10.21 -1.39
N SER A 21 -14.06 -9.43 -0.79
CA SER A 21 -14.69 -8.19 -1.26
C SER A 21 -13.73 -7.07 -1.70
N LEU A 22 -12.46 -7.38 -1.99
CA LEU A 22 -11.41 -6.46 -2.40
C LEU A 22 -10.87 -6.77 -3.81
N ALA A 23 -11.28 -7.89 -4.44
CA ALA A 23 -10.88 -8.22 -5.80
C ALA A 23 -11.31 -7.14 -6.83
N PHE A 24 -12.43 -6.45 -6.59
CA PHE A 24 -12.86 -5.31 -7.42
C PHE A 24 -12.05 -4.04 -7.15
N ALA A 25 -11.42 -3.94 -5.97
CA ALA A 25 -10.66 -2.79 -5.53
C ALA A 25 -9.24 -2.80 -6.09
N VAL A 26 -8.71 -3.97 -6.48
CA VAL A 26 -7.35 -4.14 -6.97
C VAL A 26 -7.34 -4.26 -8.49
N ARG A 27 -6.76 -3.28 -9.18
CA ARG A 27 -6.56 -3.33 -10.63
C ARG A 27 -5.11 -3.69 -10.93
N ASN A 28 -4.83 -4.99 -11.09
CA ASN A 28 -3.54 -5.46 -11.60
C ASN A 28 -3.57 -5.42 -13.13
N LYS A 29 -2.97 -4.39 -13.73
CA LYS A 29 -2.77 -4.30 -15.17
C LYS A 29 -1.28 -4.38 -15.49
N GLY A 30 -0.76 -5.60 -15.66
CA GLY A 30 0.54 -5.87 -16.30
C GLY A 30 1.72 -4.96 -15.95
N ASP A 31 1.77 -4.41 -14.73
CA ASP A 31 2.79 -3.43 -14.33
C ASP A 31 4.15 -4.16 -14.26
N PRO A 32 5.17 -3.72 -15.02
CA PRO A 32 6.47 -4.38 -15.05
C PRO A 32 7.21 -4.33 -13.70
N HIS A 33 6.81 -3.45 -12.80
CA HIS A 33 7.33 -3.31 -11.44
C HIS A 33 6.45 -4.01 -10.38
N GLY A 34 5.38 -4.71 -10.79
CA GLY A 34 4.51 -5.44 -9.86
C GLY A 34 3.67 -4.53 -8.96
N ARG A 35 3.44 -3.28 -9.36
CA ARG A 35 2.64 -2.32 -8.59
C ARG A 35 1.16 -2.66 -8.62
N VAL A 36 0.51 -2.27 -7.53
CA VAL A 36 -0.92 -2.43 -7.33
C VAL A 36 -1.59 -1.06 -7.33
N SER A 37 -2.61 -0.90 -8.16
CA SER A 37 -3.47 0.28 -8.13
C SER A 37 -4.82 -0.04 -7.49
N LEU A 38 -5.24 0.79 -6.54
CA LEU A 38 -6.54 0.65 -5.89
C LEU A 38 -7.59 1.53 -6.59
N SER A 39 -8.71 0.94 -7.03
CA SER A 39 -9.88 1.62 -7.61
C SER A 39 -11.03 1.84 -6.63
N PHE A 40 -10.88 1.38 -5.38
CA PHE A 40 -11.80 1.63 -4.28
C PHE A 40 -10.99 1.90 -2.99
N PRO A 41 -11.41 2.83 -2.12
CA PRO A 41 -12.60 3.69 -2.24
C PRO A 41 -12.44 4.87 -3.21
N PHE A 42 -11.28 5.01 -3.86
CA PHE A 42 -10.98 6.10 -4.79
C PHE A 42 -10.93 5.60 -6.23
N ASN A 43 -11.64 6.26 -7.13
CA ASN A 43 -11.54 6.01 -8.57
C ASN A 43 -10.08 6.20 -9.05
N ALA A 44 -9.74 5.54 -10.16
CA ALA A 44 -8.42 5.68 -10.76
C ALA A 44 -8.11 7.16 -11.08
N PRO A 45 -6.88 7.64 -10.82
CA PRO A 45 -5.76 6.89 -10.24
C PRO A 45 -5.90 6.95 -8.72
N GLY A 46 -6.34 5.88 -8.04
CA GLY A 46 -6.43 5.85 -6.58
C GLY A 46 -5.05 5.68 -5.97
N TYR A 47 -4.87 4.80 -5.00
CA TYR A 47 -3.51 4.52 -4.51
C TYR A 47 -2.66 3.83 -5.58
N LEU A 48 -1.35 4.08 -5.55
CA LEU A 48 -0.34 3.27 -6.23
C LEU A 48 0.62 2.72 -5.19
N ILE A 49 0.70 1.40 -5.09
CA ILE A 49 1.43 0.68 -4.05
C ILE A 49 2.46 -0.23 -4.72
N GLU A 50 3.70 -0.19 -4.25
CA GLU A 50 4.79 -1.05 -4.68
C GLU A 50 5.17 -1.99 -3.54
N PRO A 51 5.06 -3.32 -3.71
CA PRO A 51 5.47 -4.27 -2.67
C PRO A 51 6.99 -4.22 -2.47
N VAL A 52 7.43 -4.33 -1.22
CA VAL A 52 8.85 -4.36 -0.87
C VAL A 52 9.19 -5.72 -0.26
N LEU A 53 10.23 -6.36 -0.77
CA LEU A 53 10.71 -7.63 -0.22
C LEU A 53 11.45 -7.38 1.10
N VAL A 54 11.09 -8.15 2.12
CA VAL A 54 11.71 -8.16 3.45
C VAL A 54 11.81 -9.60 3.94
N ASP A 55 12.79 -9.88 4.79
CA ASP A 55 13.02 -11.24 5.32
C ASP A 55 11.85 -11.72 6.21
N HIS A 56 11.26 -10.81 6.97
CA HIS A 56 10.14 -11.06 7.88
C HIS A 56 9.13 -9.91 7.83
N GLY A 57 7.85 -10.26 8.03
CA GLY A 57 6.74 -9.30 8.06
C GLY A 57 6.22 -8.92 6.67
N THR A 58 5.51 -7.79 6.63
CA THR A 58 4.91 -7.23 5.41
C THR A 58 5.49 -5.85 5.13
N ALA A 59 5.92 -5.58 3.90
CA ALA A 59 6.44 -4.28 3.52
C ALA A 59 5.92 -3.83 2.16
N PHE A 60 5.62 -2.54 2.06
CA PHE A 60 5.21 -1.90 0.81
C PHE A 60 5.45 -0.39 0.88
N ASP A 61 5.61 0.22 -0.29
CA ASP A 61 5.73 1.66 -0.45
C ASP A 61 4.48 2.19 -1.18
N VAL A 62 3.81 3.19 -0.59
CA VAL A 62 2.78 3.95 -1.31
C VAL A 62 3.49 5.04 -2.10
N ILE A 63 3.40 4.98 -3.43
CA ILE A 63 4.03 5.92 -4.36
C ILE A 63 3.07 7.07 -4.74
N ARG A 64 1.76 6.83 -4.64
CA ARG A 64 0.73 7.87 -4.88
C ARG A 64 -0.44 7.70 -3.92
N CYS A 65 -0.84 8.80 -3.31
CA CYS A 65 -1.89 8.85 -2.28
C CYS A 65 -2.93 9.93 -2.63
N PRO A 66 -4.15 9.56 -3.08
CA PRO A 66 -5.18 10.54 -3.41
C PRO A 66 -5.65 11.36 -2.21
N ILE A 67 -5.52 10.82 -1.00
CA ILE A 67 -5.88 11.52 0.23
C ILE A 67 -4.89 12.65 0.53
N ALA A 68 -3.59 12.39 0.41
CA ALA A 68 -2.58 13.43 0.60
C ALA A 68 -2.76 14.55 -0.44
N ASP A 69 -3.10 14.23 -1.68
CA ASP A 69 -3.38 15.22 -2.71
C ASP A 69 -4.59 16.10 -2.37
N TYR A 70 -5.69 15.48 -1.94
CA TYR A 70 -6.90 16.20 -1.54
C TYR A 70 -6.63 17.17 -0.37
N PHE A 71 -6.09 16.67 0.74
CA PHE A 71 -5.86 17.52 1.92
C PHE A 71 -4.79 18.59 1.70
N ARG A 72 -3.85 18.38 0.77
CA ARG A 72 -2.91 19.44 0.36
C ARG A 72 -3.63 20.56 -0.38
N GLY A 73 -4.57 20.23 -1.27
CA GLY A 73 -5.42 21.21 -1.97
C GLY A 73 -6.27 22.04 -1.02
N GLU A 74 -6.74 21.42 0.07
CA GLU A 74 -7.52 22.08 1.12
C GLU A 74 -6.67 22.76 2.22
N ALA A 75 -5.34 22.81 2.07
CA ALA A 75 -4.42 23.34 3.08
C ALA A 75 -4.58 22.72 4.48
N ALA A 76 -4.95 21.44 4.57
CA ALA A 76 -5.31 20.73 5.80
C ALA A 76 -4.43 19.49 6.06
N ILE A 77 -3.13 19.61 5.78
CA ILE A 77 -2.16 18.49 5.91
C ILE A 77 -2.00 17.96 7.34
N ASP A 78 -2.17 18.82 8.34
CA ASP A 78 -2.08 18.43 9.75
C ASP A 78 -3.23 17.52 10.15
N LEU A 79 -4.45 17.84 9.68
CA LEU A 79 -5.64 17.01 9.87
C LEU A 79 -5.48 15.66 9.16
N CYS A 80 -4.98 15.65 7.93
CA CYS A 80 -4.70 14.42 7.21
C CYS A 80 -3.71 13.53 7.97
N SER A 81 -2.63 14.12 8.50
CA SER A 81 -1.63 13.39 9.29
C SER A 81 -2.25 12.80 10.55
N ALA A 82 -3.00 13.61 11.30
CA ALA A 82 -3.57 13.24 12.59
C ALA A 82 -4.70 12.20 12.50
N ALA A 83 -5.57 12.31 11.50
CA ALA A 83 -6.77 11.49 11.40
C ALA A 83 -6.65 10.35 10.39
N TRP A 84 -6.01 10.58 9.24
CA TRP A 84 -5.94 9.56 8.18
C TRP A 84 -4.66 8.75 8.26
N CYS A 85 -3.48 9.40 8.25
CA CYS A 85 -2.21 8.69 8.25
C CYS A 85 -1.94 7.95 9.56
N ASN A 86 -2.38 8.50 10.70
CA ASN A 86 -2.16 7.85 12.00
C ASN A 86 -3.12 6.69 12.27
N LEU A 87 -4.23 6.58 11.53
CA LEU A 87 -5.14 5.43 11.61
C LEU A 87 -4.40 4.12 11.31
N ASP A 88 -3.41 4.16 10.44
CA ASP A 88 -2.60 2.99 10.05
C ASP A 88 -1.93 2.32 11.25
N TYR A 89 -1.49 3.08 12.27
CA TYR A 89 -0.89 2.51 13.48
C TYR A 89 -1.92 1.76 14.32
N ALA A 90 -3.12 2.33 14.49
CA ALA A 90 -4.20 1.64 15.19
C ALA A 90 -4.65 0.39 14.44
N LEU A 91 -4.68 0.41 13.10
CA LEU A 91 -4.97 -0.76 12.29
C LEU A 91 -3.91 -1.86 12.46
N ALA A 92 -2.62 -1.50 12.51
CA ALA A 92 -1.55 -2.45 12.77
C ALA A 92 -1.68 -3.09 14.17
N GLU A 93 -1.99 -2.30 15.20
CA GLU A 93 -2.21 -2.82 16.55
C GLU A 93 -3.39 -3.82 16.58
N LEU A 94 -4.49 -3.52 15.86
CA LEU A 94 -5.64 -4.41 15.75
C LEU A 94 -5.31 -5.73 15.02
N THR A 95 -4.31 -5.74 14.14
CA THR A 95 -3.82 -6.94 13.47
C THR A 95 -2.66 -7.61 14.20
N HIS A 96 -2.31 -7.15 15.41
CA HIS A 96 -1.17 -7.62 16.20
C HIS A 96 0.18 -7.45 15.49
N GLU A 97 0.28 -6.46 14.62
CA GLU A 97 1.50 -6.05 13.92
C GLU A 97 2.03 -4.74 14.51
N LYS A 98 3.33 -4.50 14.39
CA LYS A 98 3.93 -3.20 14.70
C LYS A 98 4.32 -2.49 13.40
N LEU A 99 3.71 -1.34 13.17
CA LEU A 99 4.02 -0.49 12.03
C LEU A 99 5.20 0.44 12.32
N VAL A 100 6.22 0.39 11.47
CA VAL A 100 7.28 1.38 11.34
C VAL A 100 7.14 2.09 9.99
N ARG A 101 7.12 3.42 10.03
CA ARG A 101 7.06 4.30 8.86
C ARG A 101 7.93 5.52 9.12
N THR A 102 8.88 5.79 8.23
CA THR A 102 9.87 6.88 8.36
C THR A 102 9.68 8.00 7.34
N LYS A 103 9.03 7.68 6.22
CA LYS A 103 8.66 8.59 5.13
C LYS A 103 7.14 8.64 5.00
N THR A 104 6.58 9.81 4.70
CA THR A 104 5.14 9.99 4.52
C THR A 104 4.83 11.08 3.50
N ILE A 105 4.10 10.74 2.43
CA ILE A 105 3.77 11.67 1.32
C ILE A 105 3.12 12.98 1.81
N VAL A 106 2.18 12.91 2.76
CA VAL A 106 1.50 14.14 3.24
C VAL A 106 2.46 15.10 3.95
N ARG A 107 3.57 14.58 4.49
CA ARG A 107 4.64 15.37 5.14
C ARG A 107 5.70 15.86 4.15
N GLY A 108 5.55 15.57 2.86
CA GLY A 108 6.45 16.05 1.80
C GLY A 108 7.46 15.01 1.29
N ASP A 109 7.42 13.77 1.77
CA ASP A 109 8.27 12.70 1.25
C ASP A 109 7.81 12.19 -0.12
N ASP A 110 8.70 11.47 -0.79
CA ASP A 110 8.45 10.83 -2.10
C ASP A 110 7.54 9.59 -2.02
N ARG A 111 7.36 9.02 -0.83
CA ARG A 111 6.55 7.82 -0.59
C ARG A 111 6.14 7.67 0.88
N CYS A 112 5.20 6.78 1.15
CA CYS A 112 4.99 6.24 2.50
C CYS A 112 5.60 4.85 2.57
N ASP A 113 6.56 4.61 3.47
CA ASP A 113 7.34 3.36 3.58
C ASP A 113 6.81 2.46 4.71
N PHE A 114 5.77 1.68 4.43
CA PHE A 114 5.17 0.81 5.44
C PHE A 114 6.03 -0.42 5.68
N ARG A 115 6.40 -0.66 6.94
CA ARG A 115 7.09 -1.87 7.42
C ARG A 115 6.32 -2.42 8.62
N LEU A 116 5.66 -3.56 8.46
CA LEU A 116 4.90 -4.24 9.51
C LEU A 116 5.66 -5.49 9.96
N ASN A 117 5.89 -5.62 11.28
CA ASN A 117 6.57 -6.75 11.91
C ASN A 117 5.84 -7.31 13.12
#